data_AF-A0A965PL93-F1
#
_entry.id   AF-A0A965PL93-F1
#
_cell.length_a   1.000
_cell.length_b   1.000
_cell.length_c   1.000
_cell.angle_alpha   90.00
_cell.angle_beta   90.00
_cell.angle_gamma   90.00
#
_symmetry.space_group_name_H-M   'P 1'
#
loop_
_entity.id
_entity.type
_entity.pdbx_description
1 polymer ?
#
loop_
_entity_poly.entity_id
_entity_poly.type
_entity_poly.pdbx_seq_one_letter_code
_entity_poly.pdbx_strand_id
1 'polypeptide(L)'
;MPKYAECFQYMGLSFDEPRRVIRVKQRYSARPKQWQVCFPLFDLEMTRGDCRAYLKDRVPHQVPRSACVFCPYKTNEEWRYLRDNDAEGWARACQVDEAVRGDGTRGQSFLHRSYTPLSQADLRTDGQKTGQMGLFVDFDNECEGMCGV
;
A
#
# COMPACT_ATOMS: atom_id res chain seq x y z
N MET A 1 22.19 -4.39 22.46
CA MET A 1 21.17 -4.35 23.52
C MET A 1 21.78 -4.83 24.82
N PRO A 2 21.35 -4.31 25.97
CA PRO A 2 21.70 -4.87 27.28
C PRO A 2 21.36 -6.37 27.31
N LYS A 3 22.21 -7.20 27.93
CA LYS A 3 22.05 -8.68 27.92
C LYS A 3 20.73 -9.17 28.54
N TYR A 4 20.07 -8.34 29.34
CA TYR A 4 18.84 -8.67 30.09
C TYR A 4 17.59 -7.99 29.56
N ALA A 5 17.69 -7.21 28.48
CA ALA A 5 16.53 -6.53 27.92
C ALA A 5 15.81 -7.44 26.92
N GLU A 6 14.52 -7.65 27.12
CA GLU A 6 13.62 -8.22 26.12
C GLU A 6 13.04 -7.11 25.25
N CYS A 7 12.85 -7.38 23.96
CA CYS A 7 12.29 -6.44 23.01
C CYS A 7 11.11 -7.08 22.28
N PHE A 8 9.92 -6.52 22.51
CA PHE A 8 8.70 -6.90 21.82
C PHE A 8 8.42 -5.90 20.71
N GLN A 9 8.37 -6.37 19.47
CA GLN A 9 7.98 -5.57 18.31
C GLN A 9 6.59 -6.02 17.85
N TYR A 10 5.61 -5.14 18.05
CA TYR A 10 4.25 -5.33 17.56
C TYR A 10 4.16 -4.84 16.12
N MET A 11 3.63 -5.67 15.23
CA MET A 11 3.40 -5.32 13.82
C MET A 11 1.92 -5.46 13.48
N GLY A 12 1.34 -4.41 12.91
CA GLY A 12 -0.04 -4.41 12.41
C GLY A 12 -0.16 -5.07 11.04
N LEU A 13 0.07 -6.39 10.98
CA LEU A 13 -0.24 -7.22 9.81
C LEU A 13 -1.57 -7.93 10.06
N SER A 14 -2.53 -7.74 9.17
CA SER A 14 -3.88 -8.31 9.29
C SER A 14 -3.94 -9.76 8.84
N PHE A 15 -5.06 -10.43 9.13
CA PHE A 15 -5.27 -11.86 8.85
C PHE A 15 -5.16 -12.21 7.36
N ASP A 16 -5.50 -11.28 6.47
CA ASP A 16 -5.37 -11.36 5.02
C ASP A 16 -3.92 -11.26 4.50
N GLU A 17 -2.92 -11.14 5.38
CA GLU A 17 -1.50 -11.01 5.02
C GLU A 17 -0.60 -12.18 5.50
N PRO A 18 -1.01 -13.46 5.40
CA PRO A 18 -0.30 -14.59 6.02
C PRO A 18 1.13 -14.74 5.48
N ARG A 19 1.34 -14.48 4.19
CA ARG A 19 2.68 -14.51 3.57
C ARG A 19 3.63 -13.49 4.20
N ARG A 20 3.15 -12.28 4.56
CA ARG A 20 3.97 -11.25 5.21
C ARG A 20 4.32 -11.66 6.62
N VAL A 21 3.37 -12.21 7.38
CA VAL A 21 3.62 -12.73 8.74
C VAL A 21 4.69 -13.82 8.72
N ILE A 22 4.59 -14.79 7.80
CA ILE A 22 5.58 -15.86 7.64
C ILE A 22 6.98 -15.27 7.34
N ARG A 23 7.08 -14.33 6.38
CA ARG A 23 8.35 -13.69 6.04
C ARG A 23 8.97 -12.95 7.22
N VAL A 24 8.16 -12.23 8.02
CA VAL A 24 8.66 -11.54 9.21
C VAL A 24 9.15 -12.56 10.25
N LYS A 25 8.38 -13.63 10.53
CA LYS A 25 8.80 -14.70 11.44
C LYS A 25 10.13 -15.33 11.00
N GLN A 26 10.31 -15.58 9.71
CA GLN A 26 11.57 -16.08 9.14
C GLN A 26 12.74 -15.10 9.30
N ARG A 27 12.52 -13.78 9.15
CA ARG A 27 13.59 -12.79 9.43
C ARG A 27 13.94 -12.73 10.92
N TYR A 28 12.95 -12.95 11.79
CA TYR A 28 13.14 -12.94 13.24
C TYR A 28 13.87 -14.17 13.77
N SER A 29 13.81 -15.31 13.08
CA SER A 29 14.58 -16.50 13.49
C SER A 29 16.11 -16.27 13.40
N ALA A 30 16.55 -15.32 12.58
CA ALA A 30 17.95 -14.89 12.50
C ALA A 30 18.33 -13.80 13.53
N ARG A 31 17.38 -13.30 14.34
CA ARG A 31 17.64 -12.27 15.37
C ARG A 31 18.00 -12.91 16.72
N PRO A 32 18.62 -12.15 17.65
CA PRO A 32 18.85 -12.62 19.01
C PRO A 32 17.53 -13.01 19.70
N LYS A 33 17.54 -14.07 20.52
CA LYS A 33 16.35 -14.65 21.17
C LYS A 33 15.54 -13.66 22.01
N GLN A 34 16.15 -12.58 22.48
CA GLN A 34 15.49 -11.53 23.24
C GLN A 34 14.53 -10.67 22.39
N TRP A 35 14.59 -10.77 21.06
CA TRP A 35 13.70 -10.08 20.14
C TRP A 35 12.50 -10.96 19.81
N GLN A 36 11.33 -10.52 20.21
CA GLN A 36 10.06 -11.19 19.91
C GLN A 36 9.24 -10.30 18.98
N VAL A 37 8.58 -10.93 18.00
CA VAL A 37 7.62 -10.27 17.11
C VAL A 37 6.22 -10.74 17.42
N CYS A 38 5.28 -9.80 17.49
CA CYS A 38 3.88 -10.05 17.79
C CYS A 38 3.01 -9.52 16.65
N PHE A 39 1.92 -10.23 16.32
CA PHE A 39 1.01 -9.86 15.23
C PHE A 39 -0.44 -9.80 15.73
N PRO A 40 -0.82 -8.82 16.58
CA PRO A 40 -2.12 -8.83 17.24
C PRO A 40 -3.32 -8.95 16.30
N LEU A 41 -3.29 -8.28 15.15
CA LEU A 41 -4.39 -8.33 14.18
C LEU A 41 -4.50 -9.70 13.52
N PHE A 42 -3.37 -10.37 13.26
CA PHE A 42 -3.34 -11.72 12.73
C PHE A 42 -3.82 -12.74 13.78
N ASP A 43 -3.37 -12.59 15.03
CA ASP A 43 -3.73 -13.48 16.14
C ASP A 43 -5.22 -13.36 16.53
N LEU A 44 -5.81 -12.17 16.33
CA LEU A 44 -7.25 -11.92 16.51
C LEU A 44 -8.08 -12.25 15.25
N GLU A 45 -7.46 -12.77 14.20
CA GLU A 45 -8.10 -13.06 12.90
C GLU A 45 -8.81 -11.83 12.27
N MET A 46 -8.33 -10.62 12.58
CA MET A 46 -8.88 -9.39 12.03
C MET A 46 -8.36 -9.16 10.61
N THR A 47 -9.27 -9.14 9.64
CA THR A 47 -8.96 -8.73 8.27
C THR A 47 -8.80 -7.21 8.17
N ARG A 48 -8.26 -6.73 7.05
CA ARG A 48 -8.28 -5.30 6.72
C ARG A 48 -9.70 -4.71 6.71
N GLY A 49 -10.71 -5.50 6.30
CA GLY A 49 -12.12 -5.12 6.37
C GLY A 49 -12.58 -4.87 7.81
N ASP A 50 -12.24 -5.80 8.71
CA ASP A 50 -12.56 -5.68 10.14
C ASP A 50 -11.87 -4.49 10.78
N CYS A 51 -10.61 -4.21 10.40
CA CYS A 51 -9.89 -3.03 10.84
C CYS A 51 -10.60 -1.73 10.42
N ARG A 52 -11.10 -1.67 9.18
CA ARG A 52 -11.89 -0.51 8.71
C ARG A 52 -13.21 -0.39 9.48
N ALA A 53 -13.92 -1.49 9.68
CA ALA A 53 -15.16 -1.51 10.45
C ALA A 53 -14.93 -1.07 11.91
N TYR A 54 -13.84 -1.54 12.52
CA TYR A 54 -13.42 -1.12 13.85
C TYR A 54 -13.13 0.39 13.91
N LEU A 55 -12.52 0.98 12.89
CA LEU A 55 -12.17 2.41 12.89
C LEU A 55 -13.34 3.32 12.49
N LYS A 56 -14.33 2.83 11.77
CA LYS A 56 -15.42 3.62 11.14
C LYS A 56 -16.04 4.69 12.05
N ASP A 57 -16.39 4.33 13.28
CA ASP A 57 -17.06 5.22 14.25
C ASP A 57 -16.11 5.73 15.35
N ARG A 58 -14.81 5.48 15.21
CA ARG A 58 -13.77 5.82 16.20
C ARG A 58 -12.83 6.93 15.73
N VAL A 59 -12.84 7.26 14.45
CA VAL A 59 -12.03 8.34 13.87
C VAL A 59 -12.88 9.27 13.00
N PRO A 60 -12.53 10.55 12.87
CA PRO A 60 -13.35 11.54 12.16
C PRO A 60 -13.29 11.43 10.63
N HIS A 61 -12.59 10.43 10.08
CA HIS A 61 -12.38 10.28 8.64
C HIS A 61 -12.28 8.79 8.26
N GLN A 62 -12.57 8.47 7.00
CA GLN A 62 -12.23 7.16 6.46
C GLN A 62 -10.70 6.97 6.53
N VAL A 63 -10.24 5.78 6.90
CA VAL A 63 -8.80 5.48 6.98
C VAL A 63 -8.33 4.96 5.62
N PRO A 64 -7.65 5.78 4.79
CA PRO A 64 -7.16 5.32 3.50
C PRO A 64 -5.98 4.36 3.69
N ARG A 65 -5.61 3.69 2.60
CA ARG A 65 -4.37 2.93 2.56
C ARG A 65 -3.18 3.87 2.76
N SER A 66 -2.24 3.48 3.62
CA SER A 66 -0.95 4.16 3.71
C SER A 66 -0.15 3.89 2.44
N ALA A 67 0.18 4.95 1.70
CA ALA A 67 1.01 4.87 0.50
C ALA A 67 1.81 6.16 0.34
N CYS A 68 3.06 6.05 -0.13
CA CYS A 68 3.83 7.22 -0.54
C CYS A 68 3.06 8.02 -1.60
N VAL A 69 3.31 9.33 -1.67
CA VAL A 69 2.70 10.23 -2.66
C VAL A 69 2.95 9.78 -4.11
N PHE A 70 4.11 9.18 -4.38
CA PHE A 70 4.52 8.63 -5.68
C PHE A 70 4.44 7.09 -5.75
N CYS A 71 3.65 6.45 -4.89
CA CYS A 71 3.54 4.98 -4.91
C CYS A 71 2.95 4.50 -6.26
N PRO A 72 3.66 3.64 -7.04
CA PRO A 72 3.16 3.16 -8.33
C PRO A 72 1.95 2.23 -8.21
N TYR A 73 1.71 1.69 -7.01
CA TYR A 73 0.57 0.84 -6.69
C TYR A 73 -0.67 1.64 -6.26
N LYS A 74 -0.81 2.90 -6.70
CA LYS A 74 -2.04 3.65 -6.49
C LYS A 74 -3.09 3.29 -7.53
N THR A 75 -4.34 3.16 -7.09
CA THR A 75 -5.48 3.00 -7.99
C THR A 75 -5.78 4.31 -8.71
N ASN A 76 -6.61 4.24 -9.75
CA ASN A 76 -7.07 5.43 -10.47
C ASN A 76 -7.85 6.38 -9.54
N GLU A 77 -8.61 5.84 -8.60
CA GLU A 77 -9.34 6.59 -7.58
C GLU A 77 -8.37 7.30 -6.62
N GLU A 78 -7.31 6.61 -6.16
CA GLU A 78 -6.29 7.23 -5.31
C GLU A 78 -5.51 8.33 -6.03
N TRP A 79 -5.18 8.14 -7.31
CA TRP A 79 -4.54 9.18 -8.13
C TRP A 79 -5.45 10.39 -8.35
N ARG A 80 -6.75 10.17 -8.62
CA ARG A 80 -7.74 11.26 -8.74
C ARG A 80 -7.89 12.01 -7.43
N TYR A 81 -8.01 11.28 -6.33
CA TYR A 81 -8.13 11.88 -5.01
C TYR A 81 -6.92 12.77 -4.71
N LEU A 82 -5.70 12.29 -4.98
CA LEU A 82 -4.47 13.08 -4.83
C LEU A 82 -4.51 14.34 -5.72
N ARG A 83 -4.82 14.19 -7.01
CA ARG A 83 -4.90 15.30 -7.98
C ARG A 83 -5.89 16.38 -7.53
N ASP A 84 -7.06 15.96 -7.06
CA ASP A 84 -8.19 16.85 -6.80
C ASP A 84 -8.13 17.48 -5.39
N ASN A 85 -7.42 16.86 -4.43
CA ASN A 85 -7.42 17.29 -3.02
C ASN A 85 -6.04 17.70 -2.47
N ASP A 86 -4.94 17.40 -3.18
CA ASP A 86 -3.57 17.73 -2.76
C ASP A 86 -2.71 18.12 -3.97
N ALA A 87 -2.82 19.39 -4.37
CA ALA A 87 -2.11 19.92 -5.54
C ALA A 87 -0.58 19.82 -5.41
N GLU A 88 -0.03 20.00 -4.20
CA GLU A 88 1.41 19.89 -3.96
C GLU A 88 1.87 18.43 -4.07
N GLY A 89 1.11 17.51 -3.45
CA GLY A 89 1.38 16.09 -3.55
C GLY A 89 1.27 15.58 -4.99
N TRP A 90 0.27 16.03 -5.74
CA TRP A 90 0.14 15.72 -7.16
C TRP A 90 1.31 16.22 -8.00
N ALA A 91 1.74 17.47 -7.80
CA ALA A 91 2.90 18.03 -8.48
C ALA A 91 4.18 17.21 -8.16
N ARG A 92 4.36 16.83 -6.89
CA ARG A 92 5.48 16.00 -6.45
C ARG A 92 5.44 14.61 -7.08
N ALA A 93 4.26 13.99 -7.17
CA ALA A 93 4.10 12.69 -7.84
C ALA A 93 4.47 12.77 -9.33
N CYS A 94 4.02 13.81 -10.04
CA CYS A 94 4.38 14.04 -11.44
C CYS A 94 5.89 14.29 -11.63
N GLN A 95 6.53 15.03 -10.72
CA GLN A 95 7.97 15.27 -10.75
C GLN A 95 8.77 13.97 -10.57
N VAL A 96 8.36 13.10 -9.64
CA VAL A 96 8.99 11.79 -9.46
C VAL A 96 8.79 10.91 -10.69
N ASP A 97 7.57 10.87 -11.23
CA ASP A 97 7.24 10.15 -12.46
C ASP A 97 8.11 10.59 -13.65
N GLU A 98 8.44 11.88 -13.75
CA GLU A 98 9.38 12.39 -14.75
C GLU A 98 10.83 11.99 -14.47
N ALA A 99 11.28 12.09 -13.22
CA ALA A 99 12.64 11.75 -12.85
C ALA A 99 12.99 10.26 -13.10
N VAL A 100 12.04 9.34 -12.87
CA VAL A 100 12.26 7.89 -13.07
C VAL A 100 12.26 7.46 -14.54
N ARG A 101 11.84 8.31 -15.48
CA ARG A 101 11.86 7.97 -16.92
C ARG A 101 13.27 7.91 -17.51
N GLY A 102 14.26 8.53 -16.87
CA GLY A 102 15.60 8.75 -17.42
C GLY A 102 16.73 7.92 -16.79
N ASP A 103 16.45 7.07 -15.80
CA ASP A 103 17.48 6.41 -14.97
C ASP A 103 18.10 5.12 -15.57
N GLY A 104 17.85 4.87 -16.85
CA GLY A 104 18.85 4.26 -17.74
C GLY A 104 19.15 2.77 -17.56
N THR A 105 18.30 1.97 -16.92
CA THR A 105 18.60 0.53 -16.76
C THR A 105 17.67 -0.47 -17.45
N ARG A 106 16.51 -0.10 -18.03
CA ARG A 106 15.66 -0.98 -18.91
C ARG A 106 14.43 -0.26 -19.49
N GLY A 107 14.62 0.80 -20.28
CA GLY A 107 13.51 1.55 -20.89
C GLY A 107 12.91 2.61 -19.97
N GLN A 108 11.79 3.23 -20.38
CA GLN A 108 11.12 4.28 -19.62
C GLN A 108 10.25 3.68 -18.50
N SER A 109 10.50 4.09 -17.26
CA SER A 109 9.65 3.75 -16.11
C SER A 109 8.51 4.76 -15.95
N PHE A 110 7.33 4.29 -15.57
CA PHE A 110 6.15 5.13 -15.31
C PHE A 110 5.54 4.74 -13.96
N LEU A 111 5.03 5.71 -13.21
CA LEU A 111 4.29 5.44 -11.97
C LEU A 111 2.90 4.88 -12.26
N HIS A 112 2.30 5.27 -13.39
CA HIS A 112 0.96 4.83 -13.74
C HIS A 112 0.98 3.51 -14.53
N ARG A 113 0.08 2.58 -14.18
CA ARG A 113 -0.01 1.23 -14.78
C ARG A 113 -0.23 1.19 -16.30
N SER A 114 -0.68 2.29 -16.90
CA SER A 114 -0.86 2.39 -18.37
C SER A 114 0.41 2.77 -19.13
N TYR A 115 1.55 2.93 -18.46
CA TYR A 115 2.81 3.32 -19.10
C TYR A 115 2.73 4.66 -19.85
N THR A 116 1.99 5.61 -19.28
CA THR A 116 1.90 6.99 -19.76
C THR A 116 2.34 7.95 -18.66
N PRO A 117 2.82 9.17 -18.98
CA PRO A 117 3.10 10.18 -17.98
C PRO A 117 1.91 10.35 -17.04
N LEU A 118 2.15 10.43 -15.73
CA LEU A 118 1.09 10.50 -14.73
C LEU A 118 0.18 11.72 -14.95
N SER A 119 0.76 12.83 -15.41
CA SER A 119 0.04 14.06 -15.78
C SER A 119 -0.93 13.89 -16.96
N GLN A 120 -0.74 12.84 -17.78
CA GLN A 120 -1.54 12.54 -18.97
C GLN A 120 -2.38 11.26 -18.82
N ALA A 121 -2.28 10.58 -17.67
CA ALA A 121 -2.93 9.31 -17.44
C ALA A 121 -4.46 9.44 -17.38
N ASP A 122 -5.16 8.48 -18.01
CA ASP A 122 -6.62 8.38 -17.89
C ASP A 122 -7.01 7.71 -16.56
N LEU A 123 -7.34 8.55 -15.59
CA LEU A 123 -7.69 8.15 -14.23
C LEU A 123 -9.17 7.80 -14.03
N ARG A 124 -9.97 7.63 -15.08
CA ARG A 124 -11.36 7.14 -14.93
C ARG A 124 -11.36 5.72 -14.34
N THR A 125 -12.40 5.39 -13.57
CA THR A 125 -12.60 4.02 -13.07
C THR A 125 -12.89 3.07 -14.22
N ASP A 126 -12.62 1.77 -14.06
CA ASP A 126 -12.81 0.81 -15.15
C ASP A 126 -14.29 0.70 -15.58
N GLY A 127 -15.24 0.84 -14.65
CA GLY A 127 -16.66 0.92 -14.97
C GLY A 127 -17.08 2.19 -15.73
N GLN A 128 -16.37 3.30 -15.52
CA GLN A 128 -16.54 4.53 -16.32
C GLN A 128 -15.94 4.41 -17.73
N LYS A 129 -14.99 3.49 -17.93
CA LYS A 129 -14.36 3.25 -19.25
C LYS A 129 -15.18 2.28 -20.10
N THR A 130 -15.79 1.26 -19.50
CA THR A 130 -16.54 0.21 -20.21
C THR A 130 -18.05 0.42 -20.26
N GLY A 131 -18.58 1.39 -19.50
CA GLY A 131 -20.02 1.64 -19.40
C GLY A 131 -20.79 0.58 -18.60
N GLN A 132 -20.09 -0.38 -18.00
CA GLN A 132 -20.67 -1.38 -17.08
C GLN A 132 -20.30 -0.98 -15.65
N MET A 133 -21.31 -0.66 -14.83
CA MET A 133 -21.13 -0.48 -13.38
C MET A 133 -20.65 -1.82 -12.79
N GLY A 134 -19.34 -1.91 -12.52
CA GLY A 134 -18.62 -3.16 -12.31
C GLY A 134 -19.05 -3.93 -11.07
N LEU A 135 -19.46 -5.19 -11.26
CA LEU A 135 -19.72 -6.17 -10.20
C LEU A 135 -18.45 -6.72 -9.51
N PHE A 136 -17.24 -6.35 -9.95
CA PHE A 136 -15.98 -6.99 -9.54
C PHE A 136 -14.83 -6.02 -9.19
N VAL A 137 -15.12 -4.76 -8.85
CA VAL A 137 -14.08 -3.71 -8.66
C VAL A 137 -13.14 -3.99 -7.48
N ASP A 138 -13.55 -4.79 -6.50
CA ASP A 138 -12.82 -4.98 -5.25
C ASP A 138 -11.82 -6.16 -5.24
N PHE A 139 -11.86 -7.08 -6.22
CA PHE A 139 -11.06 -8.32 -6.13
C PHE A 139 -9.61 -8.18 -6.64
N ASP A 140 -9.34 -7.24 -7.57
CA ASP A 140 -8.03 -7.14 -8.24
C ASP A 140 -7.10 -6.05 -7.66
N ASN A 141 -7.55 -5.30 -6.65
CA ASN A 141 -6.78 -4.19 -6.05
C ASN A 141 -6.14 -4.53 -4.70
N GLU A 142 -6.18 -5.78 -4.28
CA GLU A 142 -5.49 -6.23 -3.07
C GLU A 142 -3.98 -6.25 -3.30
N CYS A 143 -3.35 -5.17 -2.84
CA CYS A 143 -1.91 -5.07 -2.71
C CYS A 143 -1.43 -6.23 -1.81
N GLU A 144 -0.87 -7.29 -2.40
CA GLU A 144 -0.20 -8.39 -1.68
C GLU A 144 1.07 -7.95 -0.89
N GLY A 145 1.27 -6.64 -0.69
CA GLY A 145 2.38 -6.09 0.09
C GLY A 145 3.76 -6.45 -0.47
N MET A 146 3.86 -6.65 -1.79
CA MET A 146 5.11 -6.92 -2.50
C MET A 146 5.77 -5.59 -2.88
N CYS A 147 6.45 -4.93 -1.94
CA CYS A 147 7.46 -3.93 -2.28
C CYS A 147 8.84 -4.61 -2.24
N GLY A 148 9.59 -4.56 -3.35
CA GLY A 148 10.96 -5.08 -3.43
C GLY A 148 11.09 -6.57 -3.75
N VAL A 149 10.40 -7.04 -4.80
CA VAL A 149 10.88 -8.18 -5.60
C VAL A 149 11.84 -7.66 -6.64
#